data_AF-A0A257WWI7-F1
#
_entry.id   AF-A0A257WWI7-F1
#
_cell.length_a   1.000
_cell.length_b   1.000
_cell.length_c   1.000
_cell.angle_alpha   90.00
_cell.angle_beta   90.00
_cell.angle_gamma   90.00
#
_symmetry.space_group_name_H-M   'P 1'
#
loop_
_entity.id
_entity.type
_entity.pdbx_description
1 polymer ?
#
loop_
_entity_poly.entity_id
_entity_poly.type
_entity_poly.pdbx_seq_one_letter_code
_entity_poly.pdbx_strand_id
1 'polypeptide(L)'
;MDSLLVSTLVVAIAEIGDKTQLLAMILATRFKKPVPIIFGILVATLANHALAATAGYWVADILSGQGFKWAIAVSFIAMAAWALIPDKADDEDGSSAGRYGVFVTTTIAFFLVEMGDKTQIATVALGAKFHSIFWVALGTTLGMMIANIPAVYLGEAATKVVPLKYVRIGAALIFLGLGVWAAVEAAGLFR
;
A
#
# COMPACT_ATOMS: atom_id res chain seq x y z
N MET A 1 17.36 8.60 5.42
CA MET A 1 15.96 8.96 5.09
C MET A 1 15.08 8.53 6.24
N ASP A 2 14.07 9.31 6.59
CA ASP A 2 13.07 8.89 7.56
C ASP A 2 12.16 7.82 6.94
N SER A 3 12.33 6.56 7.36
CA SER A 3 11.59 5.41 6.83
C SER A 3 10.09 5.53 7.07
N LEU A 4 9.67 6.19 8.14
CA LEU A 4 8.27 6.46 8.44
C LEU A 4 7.66 7.37 7.37
N LEU A 5 8.28 8.52 7.11
CA LEU A 5 7.78 9.51 6.16
C LEU A 5 7.77 8.97 4.73
N VAL A 6 8.85 8.30 4.30
CA VAL A 6 8.93 7.73 2.95
C VAL A 6 7.87 6.67 2.75
N SER A 7 7.72 5.74 3.70
CA SER A 7 6.71 4.67 3.62
C SER A 7 5.29 5.24 3.62
N THR A 8 5.04 6.26 4.42
CA THR A 8 3.75 6.96 4.47
C THR A 8 3.40 7.59 3.12
N LEU A 9 4.32 8.37 2.53
CA LEU A 9 4.06 9.05 1.27
C LEU A 9 3.92 8.08 0.09
N VAL A 10 4.77 7.05 0.05
CA VAL A 10 4.72 6.02 -1.01
C VAL A 10 3.37 5.32 -1.00
N VAL A 11 2.93 4.83 0.15
CA VAL A 11 1.66 4.08 0.24
C VAL A 11 0.45 5.00 0.11
N ALA A 12 0.46 6.20 0.71
CA ALA A 12 -0.63 7.16 0.55
C ALA A 12 -0.90 7.48 -0.92
N ILE A 13 0.15 7.60 -1.73
CA ILE A 13 0.03 7.93 -3.14
C ILE A 13 -0.31 6.70 -3.98
N ALA A 14 0.28 5.54 -3.67
CA ALA A 14 -0.01 4.28 -4.36
C ALA A 14 -1.48 3.87 -4.20
N GLU A 15 -2.08 4.14 -3.05
CA GLU A 15 -3.45 3.73 -2.73
C GLU A 15 -4.54 4.57 -3.43
N ILE A 16 -4.23 5.79 -3.85
CA ILE A 16 -5.27 6.67 -4.40
C ILE A 16 -5.74 6.14 -5.76
N GLY A 17 -6.99 5.70 -5.78
CA GLY A 17 -7.67 5.09 -6.92
C GLY A 17 -7.54 3.57 -7.00
N ASP A 18 -6.98 2.92 -5.97
CA ASP A 18 -6.75 1.48 -5.93
C ASP A 18 -7.97 0.69 -5.45
N LYS A 19 -7.93 -0.64 -5.61
CA LYS A 19 -8.97 -1.61 -5.25
C LYS A 19 -9.42 -1.48 -3.81
N THR A 20 -8.47 -1.32 -2.89
CA THR A 20 -8.67 -1.11 -1.45
C THR A 20 -9.45 0.18 -1.19
N GLN A 21 -9.14 1.28 -1.88
CA GLN A 21 -9.91 2.52 -1.79
C GLN A 21 -11.33 2.38 -2.36
N LEU A 22 -11.49 1.66 -3.47
CA LEU A 22 -12.81 1.33 -4.03
C LEU A 22 -13.64 0.49 -3.06
N LEU A 23 -13.03 -0.53 -2.44
CA LEU A 23 -13.64 -1.34 -1.40
C LEU A 23 -14.08 -0.49 -0.20
N ALA A 24 -13.26 0.46 0.24
CA ALA A 24 -13.61 1.39 1.33
C ALA A 24 -14.91 2.15 1.02
N MET A 25 -15.04 2.65 -0.21
CA MET A 25 -16.23 3.37 -0.65
C MET A 25 -17.46 2.46 -0.72
N ILE A 26 -17.31 1.25 -1.26
CA ILE A 26 -18.40 0.25 -1.31
C ILE A 26 -18.88 -0.11 0.09
N LEU A 27 -17.96 -0.36 1.02
CA LEU A 27 -18.30 -0.66 2.42
C LEU A 27 -18.98 0.54 3.08
N ALA A 28 -18.52 1.77 2.81
CA ALA A 28 -19.10 2.99 3.33
C ALA A 28 -20.53 3.23 2.83
N THR A 29 -20.78 3.07 1.53
CA THR A 29 -22.13 3.22 0.95
C THR A 29 -23.07 2.11 1.40
N ARG A 30 -22.56 0.87 1.52
CA ARG A 30 -23.34 -0.31 1.95
C ARG A 30 -23.71 -0.26 3.44
N PHE A 31 -22.74 -0.04 4.32
CA PHE A 31 -22.93 -0.20 5.76
C PHE A 31 -23.25 1.11 6.48
N LYS A 32 -22.91 2.28 5.91
CA LYS A 32 -23.15 3.61 6.49
C LYS A 32 -22.65 3.76 7.94
N LYS A 33 -21.58 3.02 8.28
CA LYS A 33 -20.96 2.95 9.61
C LYS A 33 -19.46 3.22 9.50
N PRO A 34 -19.02 4.49 9.42
CA PRO A 34 -17.64 4.83 9.09
C PRO A 34 -16.64 4.36 10.16
N VAL A 35 -16.99 4.48 11.45
CA VAL A 35 -16.06 4.15 12.54
C VAL A 35 -15.67 2.66 12.55
N PRO A 36 -16.60 1.68 12.51
CA PRO A 36 -16.24 0.27 12.38
C PRO A 36 -15.43 -0.06 11.12
N ILE A 37 -15.69 0.63 10.00
CA ILE A 37 -14.96 0.44 8.75
C ILE A 37 -13.51 0.92 8.92
N ILE A 38 -13.31 2.14 9.42
CA ILE A 38 -11.98 2.74 9.65
C ILE A 38 -11.13 1.85 10.56
N PHE A 39 -11.70 1.36 11.67
CA PHE A 39 -10.98 0.41 12.54
C PHE A 39 -10.72 -0.92 11.85
N GLY A 40 -11.64 -1.39 11.01
CA GLY A 40 -11.47 -2.62 10.25
C GLY A 40 -10.29 -2.54 9.29
N ILE A 41 -10.19 -1.42 8.56
CA ILE A 41 -9.07 -1.07 7.67
C ILE A 41 -7.78 -1.03 8.48
N LEU A 42 -7.74 -0.24 9.56
CA LEU A 42 -6.55 -0.10 10.40
C LEU A 42 -5.99 -1.44 10.88
N VAL A 43 -6.85 -2.34 11.37
CA VAL A 43 -6.41 -3.65 11.88
C VAL A 43 -5.93 -4.55 10.75
N ALA A 44 -6.65 -4.57 9.62
CA ALA A 44 -6.25 -5.36 8.45
C ALA A 44 -4.88 -4.91 7.94
N THR A 45 -4.70 -3.62 7.75
CA THR A 45 -3.51 -3.05 7.13
C THR A 45 -2.33 -3.10 8.08
N LEU A 46 -2.53 -2.90 9.39
CA LEU A 46 -1.46 -3.08 10.37
C LEU A 46 -0.94 -4.52 10.37
N ALA A 47 -1.84 -5.51 10.35
CA ALA A 47 -1.46 -6.92 10.27
C ALA A 47 -0.73 -7.21 8.96
N ASN A 48 -1.29 -6.78 7.84
CA ASN A 48 -0.73 -7.07 6.52
C ASN A 48 0.63 -6.38 6.30
N HIS A 49 0.75 -5.12 6.69
CA HIS A 49 1.98 -4.34 6.56
C HIS A 49 3.07 -4.80 7.52
N ALA A 50 2.73 -5.25 8.73
CA ALA A 50 3.69 -5.87 9.63
C ALA A 50 4.24 -7.18 9.05
N LEU A 51 3.38 -8.02 8.45
CA LEU A 51 3.80 -9.24 7.76
C LEU A 51 4.72 -8.93 6.58
N ALA A 52 4.32 -8.00 5.72
CA ALA A 52 5.10 -7.57 4.55
C ALA A 52 6.46 -6.96 4.94
N ALA A 53 6.48 -6.06 5.94
CA ALA A 53 7.72 -5.45 6.41
C ALA A 53 8.66 -6.48 7.05
N THR A 54 8.11 -7.46 7.79
CA THR A 54 8.89 -8.57 8.36
C THR A 54 9.47 -9.46 7.26
N ALA A 55 8.68 -9.81 6.25
CA ALA A 55 9.16 -10.55 5.09
C ALA A 55 10.28 -9.79 4.36
N GLY A 56 10.11 -8.48 4.15
CA GLY A 56 11.15 -7.62 3.57
C GLY A 56 12.44 -7.60 4.39
N TYR A 57 12.32 -7.47 5.71
CA TYR A 57 13.47 -7.51 6.63
C TYR A 57 14.24 -8.83 6.48
N TRP A 58 13.56 -9.99 6.50
CA TRP A 58 14.24 -11.29 6.34
C TRP A 58 14.79 -11.52 4.93
N VAL A 59 14.09 -11.03 3.90
CA VAL A 59 14.59 -11.08 2.52
C VAL A 59 15.92 -10.32 2.40
N ALA A 60 16.10 -9.23 3.13
CA ALA A 60 17.37 -8.49 3.17
C ALA A 60 18.52 -9.28 3.83
N ASP A 61 18.22 -10.08 4.86
CA ASP A 61 19.22 -10.94 5.50
C ASP A 61 19.65 -12.11 4.59
N ILE A 62 18.73 -12.61 3.76
CA ILE A 62 18.99 -13.74 2.83
C ILE A 62 19.73 -13.26 1.57
N LEU A 63 19.38 -12.09 1.06
CA LEU A 63 19.95 -11.51 -0.14
C LEU A 63 21.08 -10.54 0.25
N SER A 64 22.31 -11.04 0.35
CA SER A 64 23.48 -10.19 0.57
C SER A 64 24.18 -9.81 -0.74
N GLY A 65 24.81 -8.63 -0.74
CA GLY A 65 25.71 -8.19 -1.81
C GLY A 65 25.05 -7.42 -2.96
N GLN A 66 25.78 -7.35 -4.08
CA GLN A 66 25.47 -6.48 -5.21
C GLN A 66 24.15 -6.84 -5.91
N GLY A 67 23.83 -8.14 -5.98
CA GLY A 67 22.60 -8.64 -6.61
C GLY A 67 21.34 -8.17 -5.89
N PHE A 68 21.39 -8.08 -4.56
CA PHE A 68 20.26 -7.61 -3.75
C PHE A 68 19.93 -6.14 -3.99
N LYS A 69 20.96 -5.28 -4.02
CA LYS A 69 20.78 -3.85 -4.29
C LYS A 69 20.11 -3.63 -5.65
N TRP A 70 20.54 -4.38 -6.67
CA TRP A 70 19.90 -4.38 -7.98
C TRP A 70 18.47 -4.93 -7.95
N ALA A 71 18.20 -5.97 -7.15
CA ALA A 71 16.84 -6.50 -6.99
C ALA A 71 15.87 -5.46 -6.40
N ILE A 72 16.30 -4.69 -5.40
CA ILE A 72 15.51 -3.57 -4.84
C ILE A 72 15.31 -2.47 -5.90
N ALA A 73 16.35 -2.10 -6.63
CA ALA A 73 16.25 -1.07 -7.66
C ALA A 73 15.25 -1.47 -8.75
N VAL A 74 15.35 -2.71 -9.24
CA VAL A 74 14.46 -3.27 -10.25
C VAL A 74 13.03 -3.38 -9.72
N SER A 75 12.82 -3.77 -8.46
CA SER A 75 11.47 -3.88 -7.90
C SER A 75 10.78 -2.51 -7.83
N PHE A 76 11.47 -1.44 -7.41
CA PHE A 76 10.90 -0.10 -7.41
C PHE A 76 10.62 0.43 -8.84
N ILE A 77 11.48 0.13 -9.81
CA ILE A 77 11.23 0.48 -11.22
C ILE A 77 10.02 -0.30 -11.77
N ALA A 78 9.90 -1.58 -11.43
CA ALA A 78 8.73 -2.39 -11.81
C ALA A 78 7.45 -1.84 -11.19
N MET A 79 7.49 -1.44 -9.91
CA MET A 79 6.39 -0.76 -9.22
C MET A 79 6.00 0.56 -9.88
N ALA A 80 6.98 1.33 -10.38
CA ALA A 80 6.72 2.56 -11.12
C ALA A 80 5.89 2.31 -12.39
N ALA A 81 6.22 1.26 -13.14
CA ALA A 81 5.46 0.87 -14.31
C ALA A 81 4.06 0.35 -13.93
N TRP A 82 3.96 -0.46 -12.87
CA TRP A 82 2.69 -1.03 -12.42
C TRP A 82 1.73 0.03 -11.87
N ALA A 83 2.24 1.07 -11.20
CA ALA A 83 1.43 2.18 -10.69
C ALA A 83 0.68 2.97 -11.79
N LEU A 84 1.12 2.88 -13.06
CA LEU A 84 0.43 3.51 -14.18
C LEU A 84 -0.80 2.71 -14.66
N ILE A 85 -0.85 1.41 -14.35
CA ILE A 85 -1.93 0.51 -14.77
C ILE A 85 -3.13 0.74 -13.83
N PRO A 86 -4.29 1.20 -14.36
CA PRO A 86 -5.47 1.45 -13.53
C PRO A 86 -6.08 0.14 -13.04
N ASP A 87 -6.38 0.08 -11.75
CA ASP A 87 -7.15 -1.00 -11.15
C ASP A 87 -8.64 -0.79 -11.36
N LYS A 88 -9.37 -1.90 -11.32
CA LYS A 88 -10.83 -1.95 -11.36
C LYS A 88 -11.30 -2.60 -10.08
N ALA A 89 -12.45 -2.19 -9.57
CA ALA A 89 -13.15 -2.98 -8.58
C ALA A 89 -13.50 -4.32 -9.22
N ASP A 90 -13.00 -5.41 -8.66
CA ASP A 90 -13.49 -6.73 -9.00
C ASP A 90 -14.85 -6.90 -8.29
N ASP A 91 -15.84 -7.48 -8.97
CA ASP A 91 -17.14 -7.81 -8.41
C ASP A 91 -17.01 -8.99 -7.42
N GLU A 92 -16.21 -8.83 -6.36
CA GLU A 92 -16.15 -9.82 -5.30
C GLU A 92 -17.44 -9.74 -4.47
N ASP A 93 -18.29 -10.74 -4.67
CA ASP A 93 -19.54 -10.96 -3.96
C ASP A 93 -19.32 -10.91 -2.44
N GLY A 94 -19.61 -9.76 -1.84
CA GLY A 94 -19.63 -9.52 -0.39
C GLY A 94 -20.77 -10.28 0.30
N SER A 95 -20.75 -11.60 0.21
CA SER A 95 -21.79 -12.57 0.60
C SER A 95 -21.76 -12.98 2.07
N SER A 96 -20.81 -12.46 2.90
CA SER A 96 -20.72 -12.84 4.32
C SER A 96 -21.44 -11.90 5.31
N ALA A 97 -22.10 -10.85 4.82
CA ALA A 97 -22.72 -9.79 5.65
C ALA A 97 -23.82 -10.28 6.63
N GLY A 98 -24.24 -11.55 6.54
CA GLY A 98 -25.27 -12.12 7.40
C GLY A 98 -24.78 -12.66 8.76
N ARG A 99 -23.47 -12.89 8.96
CA ARG A 99 -22.96 -13.56 10.19
C ARG A 99 -21.96 -12.74 11.01
N TYR A 100 -21.25 -11.77 10.42
CA TYR A 100 -20.19 -11.01 11.09
C TYR A 100 -20.51 -9.51 11.15
N GLY A 101 -20.05 -8.82 12.21
CA GLY A 101 -20.20 -7.37 12.34
C GLY A 101 -19.41 -6.58 11.28
N VAL A 102 -19.76 -5.30 11.07
CA VAL A 102 -19.13 -4.44 10.04
C VAL A 102 -17.61 -4.33 10.19
N PHE A 103 -17.12 -4.23 11.43
CA PHE A 103 -15.69 -4.23 11.74
C PHE A 103 -15.02 -5.51 11.21
N VAL A 104 -15.48 -6.69 11.62
CA VAL A 104 -14.92 -7.99 11.21
C VAL A 104 -15.01 -8.19 9.71
N THR A 105 -16.14 -7.83 9.10
CA THR A 105 -16.34 -7.92 7.65
C THR A 105 -15.32 -7.05 6.91
N THR A 106 -15.11 -5.82 7.39
CA THR A 106 -14.13 -4.90 6.80
C THR A 106 -12.71 -5.42 6.98
N THR A 107 -12.35 -5.88 8.18
CA THR A 107 -11.02 -6.42 8.46
C THR A 107 -10.67 -7.59 7.55
N ILE A 108 -11.58 -8.57 7.42
CA ILE A 108 -11.34 -9.74 6.56
C ILE A 108 -11.25 -9.32 5.09
N ALA A 109 -12.20 -8.51 4.61
CA ALA A 109 -12.21 -8.08 3.22
C ALA A 109 -10.94 -7.30 2.84
N PHE A 110 -10.56 -6.30 3.64
CA PHE A 110 -9.34 -5.53 3.39
C PHE A 110 -8.09 -6.40 3.45
N PHE A 111 -7.98 -7.26 4.46
CA PHE A 111 -6.81 -8.13 4.60
C PHE A 111 -6.64 -9.07 3.40
N LEU A 112 -7.74 -9.63 2.89
CA LEU A 112 -7.70 -10.52 1.74
C LEU A 112 -7.39 -9.77 0.44
N VAL A 113 -8.03 -8.63 0.20
CA VAL A 113 -7.81 -7.84 -1.03
C VAL A 113 -6.39 -7.31 -1.11
N GLU A 114 -5.80 -6.97 0.03
CA GLU A 114 -4.44 -6.43 0.09
C GLU A 114 -3.37 -7.54 0.15
N MET A 115 -3.76 -8.81 0.26
CA MET A 115 -2.83 -9.94 0.24
C MET A 115 -2.32 -10.18 -1.18
N GLY A 116 -1.01 -10.02 -1.40
CA GLY A 116 -0.37 -10.19 -2.70
C GLY A 116 -0.50 -8.99 -3.64
N ASP A 117 -1.02 -7.86 -3.14
CA ASP A 117 -1.18 -6.65 -3.94
C ASP A 117 0.10 -5.79 -4.02
N LYS A 118 0.12 -4.84 -4.97
CA LYS A 118 1.15 -3.83 -5.20
C LYS A 118 1.61 -3.16 -3.90
N THR A 119 0.68 -2.77 -3.04
CA THR A 119 1.02 -2.12 -1.76
C THR A 119 1.81 -3.05 -0.84
N GLN A 120 1.48 -4.35 -0.82
CA GLN A 120 2.22 -5.36 -0.05
C GLN A 120 3.64 -5.54 -0.61
N ILE A 121 3.79 -5.63 -1.93
CA ILE A 121 5.10 -5.75 -2.61
C ILE A 121 5.97 -4.51 -2.33
N ALA A 122 5.39 -3.31 -2.41
CA ALA A 122 6.08 -2.08 -2.04
C ALA A 122 6.53 -2.09 -0.58
N THR A 123 5.67 -2.57 0.33
CA THR A 123 5.98 -2.68 1.77
C THR A 123 7.12 -3.66 2.03
N VAL A 124 7.16 -4.80 1.32
CA VAL A 124 8.29 -5.75 1.35
C VAL A 124 9.58 -5.05 0.89
N ALA A 125 9.55 -4.33 -0.23
CA ALA A 125 10.72 -3.61 -0.74
C ALA A 125 11.20 -2.50 0.22
N LEU A 126 10.27 -1.79 0.86
CA LEU A 126 10.57 -0.78 1.88
C LEU A 126 11.16 -1.41 3.15
N GLY A 127 10.62 -2.55 3.61
CA GLY A 127 11.15 -3.31 4.74
C GLY A 127 12.58 -3.80 4.48
N ALA A 128 12.82 -4.30 3.27
CA ALA A 128 14.13 -4.71 2.79
C ALA A 128 15.13 -3.54 2.70
N LYS A 129 14.68 -2.38 2.18
CA LYS A 129 15.52 -1.18 2.03
C LYS A 129 15.90 -0.55 3.36
N PHE A 130 14.94 -0.40 4.28
CA PHE A 130 15.13 0.35 5.51
C PHE A 130 15.54 -0.51 6.70
N HIS A 131 15.49 -1.84 6.59
CA HIS A 131 15.83 -2.76 7.67
C HIS A 131 15.08 -2.44 8.98
N SER A 132 13.83 -1.99 8.86
CA SER A 132 13.04 -1.53 10.00
C SER A 132 11.59 -1.96 9.86
N ILE A 133 11.19 -2.95 10.65
CA ILE A 133 9.84 -3.49 10.63
C ILE A 133 8.84 -2.46 11.17
N PHE A 134 9.10 -1.93 12.37
CA PHE A 134 8.16 -1.04 13.07
C PHE A 134 7.86 0.25 12.29
N TRP A 135 8.90 0.97 11.85
CA TRP A 135 8.71 2.27 11.18
C TRP A 135 8.13 2.13 9.78
N VAL A 136 8.49 1.06 9.06
CA VAL A 136 7.89 0.77 7.75
C VAL A 136 6.43 0.40 7.91
N ALA A 137 6.09 -0.57 8.77
CA ALA A 137 4.71 -1.00 8.98
C ALA A 137 3.81 0.14 9.49
N LEU A 138 4.32 0.98 10.41
CA LEU A 138 3.60 2.16 10.87
C LEU A 138 3.42 3.18 9.75
N GLY A 139 4.47 3.48 8.99
CA GLY A 139 4.42 4.47 7.92
C GLY A 139 3.48 4.05 6.79
N THR A 140 3.61 2.83 6.29
CA THR A 140 2.71 2.30 5.26
C THR A 140 1.27 2.27 5.75
N THR A 141 1.02 1.88 7.02
CA THR A 141 -0.33 1.95 7.62
C THR A 141 -0.86 3.37 7.70
N LEU A 142 -0.05 4.37 8.07
CA LEU A 142 -0.48 5.76 8.07
C LEU A 142 -0.83 6.23 6.66
N GLY A 143 -0.03 5.89 5.67
CA GLY A 143 -0.33 6.19 4.26
C GLY A 143 -1.67 5.59 3.83
N MET A 144 -1.91 4.36 4.24
CA MET A 144 -3.16 3.63 4.02
C MET A 144 -4.37 4.38 4.56
N MET A 145 -4.27 4.82 5.82
CA MET A 145 -5.34 5.53 6.51
C MET A 145 -5.57 6.91 5.90
N ILE A 146 -4.51 7.62 5.50
CA ILE A 146 -4.61 8.93 4.83
C ILE A 146 -5.42 8.82 3.54
N ALA A 147 -5.23 7.76 2.76
CA ALA A 147 -5.94 7.56 1.50
C ALA A 147 -7.37 7.03 1.71
N ASN A 148 -7.59 6.13 2.67
CA ASN A 148 -8.88 5.46 2.86
C ASN A 148 -9.88 6.20 3.73
N ILE A 149 -9.45 6.93 4.78
CA ILE A 149 -10.38 7.67 5.65
C ILE A 149 -11.25 8.66 4.84
N PRO A 150 -10.68 9.49 3.95
CA PRO A 150 -11.49 10.37 3.11
C PRO A 150 -12.48 9.61 2.23
N ALA A 151 -12.06 8.48 1.66
CA ALA A 151 -12.92 7.63 0.84
C ALA A 151 -14.10 7.05 1.64
N VAL A 152 -13.88 6.65 2.91
CA VAL A 152 -14.94 6.17 3.79
C VAL A 152 -15.97 7.26 4.11
N TYR A 153 -15.54 8.52 4.30
CA TYR A 153 -16.47 9.62 4.61
C TYR A 153 -17.17 10.18 3.38
N LEU A 154 -16.48 10.26 2.25
CA LEU A 154 -17.00 10.85 1.00
C LEU A 154 -17.77 9.82 0.15
N GLY A 155 -17.54 8.52 0.34
CA GLY A 155 -18.12 7.47 -0.49
C GLY A 155 -17.87 7.72 -1.98
N GLU A 156 -18.90 7.53 -2.81
CA GLU A 156 -18.84 7.78 -4.26
C GLU A 156 -18.51 9.22 -4.66
N ALA A 157 -18.58 10.20 -3.74
CA ALA A 157 -18.16 11.57 -4.05
C ALA A 157 -16.63 11.69 -4.16
N ALA A 158 -15.86 10.80 -3.52
CA ALA A 158 -14.39 10.83 -3.55
C ALA A 158 -13.83 10.67 -4.98
N THR A 159 -14.41 9.77 -5.78
CA THR A 159 -13.96 9.46 -7.15
C THR A 159 -14.22 10.61 -8.14
N LYS A 160 -15.11 11.54 -7.81
CA LYS A 160 -15.42 12.70 -8.66
C LYS A 160 -14.48 13.88 -8.45
N VAL A 161 -13.75 13.92 -7.34
CA VAL A 161 -12.90 15.06 -6.95
C VAL A 161 -11.46 14.90 -7.38
N VAL A 162 -10.94 13.66 -7.43
CA VAL A 162 -9.51 13.41 -7.68
C VAL A 162 -9.29 12.87 -9.10
N PRO A 163 -8.57 13.59 -9.98
CA PRO A 163 -8.21 13.08 -11.29
C PRO A 163 -7.15 11.96 -11.16
N LEU A 164 -7.61 10.71 -11.08
CA LEU A 164 -6.80 9.51 -10.83
C LEU A 164 -5.60 9.33 -11.78
N LYS A 165 -5.64 9.95 -12.98
CA LYS A 165 -4.51 9.96 -13.92
C LYS A 165 -3.27 10.64 -13.32
N TYR A 166 -3.42 11.80 -12.70
CA TYR A 166 -2.28 12.56 -12.18
C TYR A 166 -1.70 11.93 -10.91
N VAL A 167 -2.55 11.31 -10.09
CA VAL A 167 -2.09 10.63 -8.88
C VAL A 167 -1.24 9.40 -9.22
N ARG A 168 -1.69 8.59 -10.18
CA ARG A 168 -0.90 7.46 -10.71
C ARG A 168 0.45 7.90 -11.31
N ILE A 169 0.48 9.02 -12.03
CA ILE A 169 1.73 9.59 -12.53
C ILE A 169 2.65 9.99 -11.36
N GLY A 170 2.10 10.62 -10.31
CA GLY A 170 2.85 10.94 -9.10
C GLY A 170 3.44 9.70 -8.41
N ALA A 171 2.64 8.64 -8.25
CA ALA A 171 3.08 7.35 -7.70
C ALA A 171 4.24 6.77 -8.50
N ALA A 172 4.06 6.72 -9.83
CA ALA A 172 5.06 6.20 -10.75
C ALA A 172 6.38 6.99 -10.67
N LEU A 173 6.33 8.33 -10.58
CA LEU A 173 7.52 9.16 -10.45
C LEU A 173 8.26 8.93 -9.12
N ILE A 174 7.54 8.74 -8.01
CA ILE A 174 8.14 8.45 -6.71
C ILE A 174 8.82 7.09 -6.74
N PHE A 175 8.13 6.05 -7.23
CA PHE A 175 8.72 4.71 -7.36
C PHE A 175 9.91 4.70 -8.31
N LEU A 176 9.83 5.41 -9.44
CA LEU A 176 10.95 5.54 -10.38
C LEU A 176 12.13 6.25 -9.71
N GLY A 177 11.90 7.33 -8.98
CA GLY A 177 12.94 8.05 -8.25
C GLY A 177 13.62 7.18 -7.18
N LEU A 178 12.84 6.40 -6.42
CA LEU A 178 13.36 5.44 -5.44
C LEU A 178 14.18 4.33 -6.10
N GLY A 179 13.72 3.83 -7.26
CA GLY A 179 14.40 2.79 -8.03
C GLY A 179 15.69 3.27 -8.67
N VAL A 180 15.70 4.47 -9.27
CA VAL A 180 16.90 5.10 -9.83
C VAL A 180 17.91 5.35 -8.71
N TRP A 181 17.48 5.88 -7.57
CA TRP A 181 18.39 6.06 -6.43
C TRP A 181 18.99 4.72 -5.98
N ALA A 182 18.16 3.70 -5.76
CA ALA A 182 18.66 2.37 -5.40
C ALA A 182 19.62 1.79 -6.46
N ALA A 183 19.40 2.04 -7.75
CA ALA A 183 20.29 1.61 -8.83
C ALA A 183 21.65 2.34 -8.79
N VAL A 184 21.66 3.63 -8.50
CA VAL A 184 22.91 4.42 -8.37
C VAL A 184 23.70 3.97 -7.14
N GLU A 185 23.03 3.71 -6.03
CA GLU A 185 23.66 3.13 -4.82
C GLU A 185 24.18 1.71 -5.08
N ALA A 186 23.43 0.90 -5.84
CA ALA A 186 23.91 -0.39 -6.30
C ALA A 186 25.18 -0.21 -7.13
N ALA A 187 25.19 0.65 -8.13
CA ALA A 187 26.34 0.86 -9.03
C ALA A 187 27.61 1.39 -8.32
N GLY A 188 27.57 1.68 -7.02
CA GLY A 188 28.71 2.18 -6.25
C GLY A 188 29.08 3.63 -6.59
N LEU A 189 28.13 4.37 -7.18
CA LEU A 189 28.31 5.76 -7.60
C LEU A 189 28.15 6.76 -6.43
N PHE A 190 27.60 6.31 -5.30
CA PHE A 190 27.64 7.01 -4.02
C PHE A 190 28.25 6.11 -2.94
N ARG A 191 29.13 6.70 -2.12
CA ARG A 191 29.68 6.10 -0.89
C ARG A 191 28.91 6.60 0.31
#